data_AF-A0A9P6Y134-F1
#
_entry.id   AF-A0A9P6Y134-F1
#
_cell.length_a   1.000
_cell.length_b   1.000
_cell.length_c   1.000
_cell.angle_alpha   90.00
_cell.angle_beta   90.00
_cell.angle_gamma   90.00
#
_symmetry.space_group_name_H-M   'P 1'
#
loop_
_entity.id
_entity.type
_entity.pdbx_description
1 polymer ?
#
loop_
_entity_poly.entity_id
_entity_poly.type
_entity_poly.pdbx_seq_one_letter_code
_entity_poly.pdbx_strand_id
1 'polypeptide(L)'
;MTFQVMPWMIALLPVSLVLLRQFSSFYYRTLMTTLSMIVMATYGMIAALIFPLIGCTHYIHFSVARGYYYLGLLFCGIQVVPEGIEHLNVQGPAILVCNHQSSLDIMLMGKVYPKNTTIIAKKELKYYPFLGWFSK
;
A
#
# COMPACT_ATOMS: atom_id res chain seq x y z
N MET A 1 21.83 -16.20 28.35
CA MET A 1 20.42 -16.14 28.76
C MET A 1 19.57 -16.01 27.51
N THR A 2 19.16 -17.13 26.93
CA THR A 2 18.32 -17.17 25.71
C THR A 2 16.87 -17.01 26.14
N PHE A 3 16.21 -15.93 25.69
CA PHE A 3 14.78 -15.76 25.89
C PHE A 3 14.04 -16.83 25.09
N GLN A 4 13.66 -17.95 25.73
CA GLN A 4 12.67 -18.87 25.17
C GLN A 4 11.32 -18.15 25.19
N VAL A 5 10.97 -17.52 24.07
CA VAL A 5 9.62 -17.00 23.86
C VAL A 5 8.67 -18.20 23.97
N MET A 6 7.79 -18.18 24.96
CA MET A 6 7.00 -19.36 25.27
C MET A 6 5.95 -19.59 24.18
N PRO A 7 5.76 -20.81 23.65
CA PRO A 7 4.99 -21.04 22.42
C PRO A 7 3.54 -20.51 22.45
N TRP A 8 2.93 -20.45 23.64
CA TRP A 8 1.58 -19.89 23.82
C TRP A 8 1.51 -18.39 23.51
N MET A 9 2.59 -17.63 23.70
CA MET A 9 2.63 -16.19 23.37
C MET A 9 2.47 -15.94 21.86
N ILE A 10 2.98 -16.86 21.03
CA ILE A 10 2.82 -16.80 19.57
C ILE A 10 1.37 -17.10 19.18
N ALA A 11 0.69 -17.99 19.90
CA ALA A 11 -0.72 -18.32 19.66
C ALA A 11 -1.70 -17.22 20.10
N LEU A 12 -1.33 -16.39 21.08
CA LEU A 12 -2.18 -15.29 21.56
C LEU A 12 -2.33 -14.15 20.54
N LEU A 13 -1.32 -13.91 19.70
CA LEU A 13 -1.36 -12.85 18.68
C LEU A 13 -2.44 -13.09 17.60
N PRO A 14 -2.51 -14.24 16.90
CA PRO A 14 -3.55 -14.47 15.91
C PRO A 14 -4.95 -14.53 16.54
N VAL A 15 -5.09 -15.08 17.75
CA VAL A 15 -6.38 -15.11 18.47
C VAL A 15 -6.84 -13.70 18.82
N SER A 16 -5.97 -12.86 19.38
CA SER A 16 -6.31 -11.47 19.68
C SER A 16 -6.65 -10.66 18.42
N LEU A 17 -5.97 -10.90 17.29
CA LEU A 17 -6.31 -10.27 16.01
C LEU A 17 -7.68 -10.72 15.47
N VAL A 18 -8.04 -12.00 15.61
CA VAL A 18 -9.38 -12.51 15.25
C VAL A 18 -10.46 -11.92 16.15
N LEU A 19 -10.22 -11.85 17.46
CA LEU A 19 -11.15 -11.24 18.41
C LEU A 19 -11.30 -9.74 18.13
N LEU A 20 -10.21 -9.01 17.90
CA LEU A 20 -10.25 -7.58 17.51
C LEU A 20 -11.03 -7.39 16.21
N ARG A 21 -10.86 -8.27 15.22
CA ARG A 21 -11.64 -8.23 13.97
C ARG A 21 -13.13 -8.44 14.21
N GLN A 22 -13.50 -9.35 15.12
CA GLN A 22 -14.90 -9.70 15.42
C GLN A 22 -15.60 -8.65 16.29
N PHE A 23 -14.92 -8.14 17.32
CA PHE A 23 -15.52 -7.22 18.31
C PHE A 23 -15.29 -5.75 18.00
N SER A 24 -14.20 -5.39 17.31
CA SER A 24 -13.92 -4.00 16.94
C SER A 24 -13.26 -3.88 15.58
N SER A 25 -14.06 -4.17 14.56
CA SER A 25 -13.65 -4.18 13.16
C SER A 25 -13.00 -2.87 12.71
N PHE A 26 -13.40 -1.72 13.27
CA PHE A 26 -12.79 -0.42 12.97
C PHE A 26 -11.33 -0.31 13.43
N TYR A 27 -11.03 -0.60 14.70
CA TYR A 27 -9.65 -0.51 15.20
C TYR A 27 -8.74 -1.55 14.54
N TYR A 28 -9.26 -2.77 14.34
CA TYR A 28 -8.55 -3.81 13.60
C TYR A 28 -8.18 -3.35 12.19
N ARG A 29 -9.17 -2.85 11.42
CA ARG A 29 -8.94 -2.36 10.05
C ARG A 29 -7.93 -1.21 10.05
N THR A 30 -8.09 -0.23 10.95
CA THR A 30 -7.19 0.93 11.05
C THR A 30 -5.75 0.50 11.35
N LEU A 31 -5.56 -0.43 12.29
CA LEU A 31 -4.25 -0.98 12.63
C LEU A 31 -3.64 -1.71 11.43
N MET A 32 -4.39 -2.63 10.82
CA MET A 32 -3.90 -3.42 9.68
C MET A 32 -3.57 -2.54 8.46
N THR A 33 -4.39 -1.53 8.16
CA THR A 33 -4.12 -0.61 7.04
C THR A 33 -2.89 0.25 7.30
N THR A 34 -2.65 0.65 8.56
CA THR A 34 -1.48 1.43 8.95
C THR A 34 -0.21 0.59 8.88
N LEU A 35 -0.23 -0.64 9.41
CA LEU A 35 0.89 -1.58 9.31
C LEU A 35 1.21 -1.91 7.85
N SER A 36 0.17 -2.15 7.04
CA SER A 36 0.32 -2.42 5.61
C SER A 36 0.93 -1.21 4.87
N MET A 37 0.57 0.02 5.26
CA MET A 37 1.20 1.23 4.71
C MET A 37 2.70 1.29 5.02
N ILE A 38 3.10 1.01 6.26
CA ILE A 38 4.52 1.00 6.66
C ILE A 38 5.29 -0.06 5.89
N VAL A 39 4.74 -1.27 5.77
CA VAL A 39 5.35 -2.37 4.98
C VAL A 39 5.52 -1.96 3.53
N MET A 40 4.49 -1.40 2.90
CA MET A 40 4.54 -1.02 1.49
C MET A 40 5.38 0.22 1.23
N ALA A 41 5.45 1.17 2.16
CA ALA A 41 6.39 2.29 2.10
C ALA A 41 7.84 1.78 2.15
N THR A 42 8.13 0.85 3.05
CA THR A 42 9.47 0.22 3.17
C THR A 42 9.81 -0.56 1.90
N TYR A 43 8.87 -1.35 1.37
CA TYR A 43 9.04 -2.01 0.06
C TYR A 43 9.27 -1.00 -1.06
N GLY A 44 8.55 0.12 -1.08
CA GLY A 44 8.73 1.18 -2.08
C GLY A 44 10.14 1.78 -2.06
N MET A 45 10.70 2.00 -0.86
CA MET A 45 12.09 2.45 -0.69
C MET A 45 13.09 1.44 -1.26
N ILE A 46 12.90 0.15 -0.98
CA ILE A 46 13.75 -0.93 -1.51
C ILE A 46 13.59 -1.03 -3.04
N ALA A 47 12.36 -0.97 -3.54
CA ALA A 47 12.06 -1.00 -4.97
C ALA A 47 12.68 0.20 -5.69
N ALA A 48 12.70 1.39 -5.08
CA ALA A 48 13.33 2.58 -5.62
C ALA A 48 14.86 2.46 -5.75
N LEU A 49 15.50 1.62 -4.93
CA LEU A 49 16.93 1.30 -5.06
C LEU A 49 17.19 0.19 -6.08
N ILE A 50 16.34 -0.84 -6.14
CA ILE A 50 16.57 -2.03 -6.95
C ILE A 50 16.05 -1.89 -8.39
N PHE A 51 14.82 -1.40 -8.58
CA PHE A 51 14.16 -1.40 -9.89
C PHE A 51 14.89 -0.56 -10.95
N PRO A 52 15.55 0.57 -10.63
CA PRO A 52 16.40 1.27 -11.60
C PRO A 52 17.57 0.45 -12.11
N LEU A 53 18.15 -0.43 -11.27
CA LEU A 53 19.30 -1.27 -11.65
C LEU A 53 18.93 -2.33 -12.69
N ILE A 54 17.65 -2.67 -12.79
CA ILE A 54 17.12 -3.68 -13.73
C ILE A 54 16.23 -3.07 -14.82
N GLY A 55 16.20 -1.74 -14.96
CA GLY A 55 15.41 -1.04 -15.99
C GLY A 55 13.89 -1.01 -15.76
N CYS A 56 13.44 -1.32 -14.54
CA CYS A 56 12.01 -1.47 -14.19
C CYS A 56 11.45 -0.30 -13.35
N THR A 57 12.07 0.89 -13.39
CA THR A 57 11.67 2.03 -12.55
C THR A 57 10.18 2.40 -12.69
N HIS A 58 9.61 2.25 -13.88
CA HIS A 58 8.20 2.54 -14.16
C HIS A 58 7.21 1.60 -13.44
N TYR A 59 7.68 0.48 -12.88
CA TYR A 59 6.86 -0.46 -12.11
C TYR A 59 6.77 -0.14 -10.61
N ILE A 60 7.60 0.76 -10.07
CA ILE A 60 7.69 0.99 -8.62
C ILE A 60 6.31 1.37 -8.03
N HIS A 61 5.68 2.42 -8.55
CA HIS A 61 4.39 2.87 -8.02
C HIS A 61 3.28 1.84 -8.25
N PHE A 62 3.30 1.16 -9.40
CA PHE A 62 2.35 0.09 -9.70
C PHE A 62 2.50 -1.06 -8.69
N SER A 63 3.70 -1.54 -8.43
CA SER A 63 3.92 -2.66 -7.52
C SER A 63 3.60 -2.30 -6.07
N VAL A 64 3.96 -1.10 -5.61
CA VAL A 64 3.61 -0.59 -4.28
C VAL A 64 2.10 -0.49 -4.11
N ALA A 65 1.41 0.17 -5.04
CA ALA A 65 -0.04 0.36 -4.95
C ALA A 65 -0.78 -0.98 -5.05
N ARG A 66 -0.36 -1.86 -5.96
CA ARG A 66 -0.98 -3.18 -6.13
C ARG A 66 -0.78 -4.08 -4.92
N GLY A 67 0.42 -4.06 -4.33
CA GLY A 67 0.71 -4.74 -3.08
C GLY A 67 -0.16 -4.22 -1.94
N TYR A 68 -0.29 -2.89 -1.81
CA TYR A 68 -1.11 -2.30 -0.75
C TYR A 68 -2.60 -2.68 -0.89
N TYR A 69 -3.13 -2.68 -2.12
CA TYR A 69 -4.48 -3.19 -2.40
C TYR A 69 -4.65 -4.64 -1.94
N TYR A 70 -3.71 -5.53 -2.26
CA TYR A 70 -3.82 -6.94 -1.86
C TYR A 70 -3.70 -7.15 -0.35
N LEU A 71 -2.90 -6.35 0.36
CA LEU A 71 -2.89 -6.36 1.82
C LEU A 71 -4.23 -5.87 2.40
N GLY A 72 -4.84 -4.86 1.78
CA GLY A 72 -6.19 -4.40 2.11
C GLY A 72 -7.26 -5.47 1.88
N LEU A 73 -7.16 -6.20 0.78
CA LEU A 73 -8.04 -7.35 0.50
C LEU A 73 -7.84 -8.45 1.54
N LEU A 74 -6.59 -8.80 1.86
CA LEU A 74 -6.26 -9.88 2.78
C LEU A 74 -6.70 -9.56 4.23
N PHE A 75 -6.25 -8.42 4.76
CA PHE A 75 -6.46 -8.09 6.17
C PHE A 75 -7.79 -7.40 6.41
N CYS A 76 -8.26 -6.57 5.48
CA CYS A 76 -9.50 -5.82 5.67
C CYS A 76 -10.68 -6.40 4.88
N GLY A 77 -10.48 -7.36 3.98
CA GLY A 77 -11.56 -7.86 3.12
C GLY A 77 -12.14 -6.77 2.21
N ILE A 78 -11.35 -5.73 1.89
CA ILE A 78 -11.80 -4.63 1.03
C ILE A 78 -11.61 -5.05 -0.42
N GLN A 79 -12.72 -5.25 -1.13
CA GLN A 79 -12.75 -5.56 -2.54
C GLN A 79 -13.22 -4.34 -3.33
N VAL A 80 -12.39 -3.89 -4.26
CA VAL A 80 -12.75 -2.82 -5.19
C VAL A 80 -13.31 -3.45 -6.45
N VAL A 81 -14.53 -3.06 -6.80
CA VAL A 81 -15.21 -3.41 -8.05
C VAL A 81 -15.21 -2.16 -8.93
N PRO A 82 -14.20 -2.00 -9.80
CA PRO A 82 -14.13 -0.83 -10.67
C PRO A 82 -15.18 -0.93 -11.78
N GLU A 83 -15.84 0.20 -12.06
CA GLU A 83 -16.71 0.39 -13.21
C GLU A 83 -16.00 1.25 -14.25
N GLY A 84 -16.23 1.00 -15.54
CA GLY A 84 -15.62 1.78 -16.61
C GLY A 84 -14.11 1.56 -16.79
N ILE A 85 -13.59 0.38 -16.43
CA ILE A 85 -12.15 0.07 -16.49
C ILE A 85 -11.60 0.14 -17.93
N GLU A 86 -12.45 -0.07 -18.92
CA GLU A 86 -12.16 0.05 -20.35
C GLU A 86 -11.68 1.45 -20.74
N HIS A 87 -12.10 2.49 -20.01
CA HIS A 87 -11.66 3.87 -20.25
C HIS A 87 -10.19 4.11 -19.86
N LEU A 88 -9.57 3.19 -19.11
CA LEU A 88 -8.15 3.27 -18.77
C LEU A 88 -7.23 2.81 -19.90
N ASN A 89 -7.77 2.21 -20.96
CA ASN A 89 -7.01 1.85 -22.15
C ASN A 89 -6.81 3.07 -23.07
N VAL A 90 -6.08 4.06 -22.57
CA VAL A 90 -5.81 5.30 -23.30
C VAL A 90 -4.58 5.13 -24.19
N GLN A 91 -4.68 5.61 -25.44
CA GLN A 91 -3.51 5.70 -26.33
C GLN A 91 -2.69 6.94 -25.95
N GLY A 92 -1.55 6.73 -25.31
CA GLY A 92 -0.62 7.81 -24.93
C GLY A 92 -0.75 8.27 -23.47
N PRO A 93 -0.09 9.39 -23.10
CA PRO A 93 -0.08 9.89 -21.73
C PRO A 93 -1.46 10.42 -21.31
N ALA A 94 -1.85 10.14 -20.07
CA ALA A 94 -3.11 10.60 -19.48
C ALA A 94 -2.89 11.06 -18.03
N ILE A 95 -3.78 11.93 -17.56
CA ILE A 95 -3.82 12.36 -16.16
C ILE A 95 -5.04 11.71 -15.51
N LEU A 96 -4.80 10.85 -14.52
CA LEU A 96 -5.86 10.28 -13.70
C LEU A 96 -6.16 11.27 -12.57
N VAL A 97 -7.38 11.81 -12.58
CA VAL A 97 -7.87 12.71 -11.53
C VAL A 97 -8.86 11.94 -10.66
N CYS A 98 -8.59 11.90 -9.35
CA CYS A 98 -9.46 11.26 -8.37
C CYS A 98 -9.80 12.24 -7.25
N ASN A 99 -11.03 12.16 -6.74
CA ASN A 99 -11.37 12.81 -5.48
C ASN A 99 -10.54 12.19 -4.36
N HIS A 100 -10.01 13.04 -3.47
CA HIS A 100 -9.24 12.59 -2.31
C HIS A 100 -10.11 12.74 -1.05
N GLN A 101 -10.75 11.66 -0.65
CA GLN A 101 -11.69 11.62 0.48
C GLN A 101 -11.02 11.08 1.75
N SER A 102 -10.04 10.18 1.63
CA SER A 102 -9.46 9.51 2.79
C SER A 102 -8.04 9.01 2.55
N SER A 103 -7.35 8.62 3.62
CA SER A 103 -6.06 7.92 3.52
C SER A 103 -6.18 6.54 2.85
N LEU A 104 -7.37 5.94 2.82
CA LEU A 104 -7.62 4.66 2.16
C LEU A 104 -7.54 4.77 0.65
N ASP A 105 -7.67 5.97 0.07
CA ASP A 105 -7.68 6.16 -1.38
C ASP A 105 -6.41 5.59 -2.03
N ILE A 106 -5.25 5.74 -1.38
CA ILE A 106 -3.97 5.18 -1.85
C ILE A 106 -4.03 3.65 -1.99
N MET A 107 -4.71 2.97 -1.05
CA MET A 107 -4.89 1.52 -1.06
C MET A 107 -5.90 1.09 -2.15
N LEU A 108 -7.03 1.79 -2.25
CA LEU A 108 -8.10 1.45 -3.19
C LEU A 108 -7.66 1.65 -4.64
N MET A 109 -6.95 2.74 -4.92
CA MET A 109 -6.46 3.08 -6.25
C MET A 109 -5.45 2.06 -6.79
N GLY A 110 -4.81 1.27 -5.92
CA GLY A 110 -3.98 0.14 -6.33
C GLY A 110 -4.69 -0.92 -7.18
N LYS A 111 -6.03 -1.00 -7.13
CA LYS A 111 -6.82 -1.85 -8.04
C LYS A 111 -6.93 -1.27 -9.45
N VAL A 112 -6.88 0.06 -9.57
CA VAL A 112 -7.29 0.80 -10.76
C VAL A 112 -6.08 1.30 -11.55
N TYR A 113 -4.97 1.65 -10.91
CA TYR A 113 -3.81 2.22 -11.59
C TYR A 113 -3.30 1.37 -12.77
N PRO A 114 -3.18 1.96 -13.98
CA PRO A 114 -2.45 1.35 -15.07
C PRO A 114 -1.00 1.06 -14.69
N LYS A 115 -0.39 0.10 -15.39
CA LYS A 115 1.07 -0.05 -15.39
C LYS A 115 1.69 1.28 -15.87
N ASN A 116 2.84 1.66 -15.32
CA ASN A 116 3.54 2.92 -15.64
C ASN A 116 2.87 4.21 -15.10
N THR A 117 2.03 4.09 -14.06
CA THR A 117 1.45 5.28 -13.40
C THR A 117 2.48 5.99 -12.52
N THR A 118 2.62 7.30 -12.69
CA THR A 118 3.37 8.16 -11.76
C THR A 118 2.41 8.87 -10.81
N ILE A 119 2.60 8.69 -9.50
CA ILE A 119 1.79 9.36 -8.47
C ILE A 119 2.45 10.69 -8.12
N ILE A 120 1.66 11.76 -8.10
CA ILE A 120 2.14 13.10 -7.73
C ILE A 120 2.11 13.23 -6.20
N ALA A 121 3.25 13.61 -5.63
CA ALA A 121 3.41 13.83 -4.20
C ALA A 121 3.36 15.33 -3.86
N LYS A 122 3.02 15.64 -2.60
CA LYS A 122 3.11 17.01 -2.05
C LYS A 122 4.56 17.49 -2.04
N LYS A 123 4.81 18.74 -2.43
CA LYS A 123 6.16 19.34 -2.48
C LYS A 123 6.87 19.27 -1.13
N GLU A 124 6.11 19.40 -0.05
CA GLU A 124 6.60 19.35 1.33
C GLU A 124 7.25 18.00 1.68
N LEU A 125 6.84 16.91 1.02
CA LEU A 125 7.42 15.58 1.24
C LEU A 125 8.88 15.48 0.79
N LYS A 126 9.34 16.39 -0.09
CA LYS A 126 10.74 16.48 -0.50
C LYS A 126 11.70 16.74 0.67
N TYR A 127 11.20 17.33 1.76
CA TYR A 127 12.01 17.68 2.94
C TYR A 127 11.99 16.61 4.04
N TYR A 128 11.19 15.55 3.89
CA TYR A 128 11.16 14.45 4.87
C TYR A 128 12.27 13.44 4.57
N PRO A 129 13.02 13.00 5.60
CA PRO A 129 14.08 12.00 5.42
C PRO A 129 13.48 10.71 4.84
N PHE A 130 14.25 10.03 3.99
CA PHE A 130 13.86 8.82 3.24
C PHE A 130 12.82 9.07 2.13
N LEU A 131 11.69 9.71 2.45
CA LEU A 131 10.60 9.97 1.49
C LEU A 131 11.01 10.93 0.38
N GLY A 132 11.76 11.99 0.71
CA GLY A 132 12.17 13.01 -0.24
C GLY A 132 13.29 12.60 -1.20
N TRP A 133 14.03 11.52 -0.91
CA TRP A 133 15.22 11.11 -1.68
C TRP A 133 14.90 10.67 -3.11
N PHE A 134 13.66 10.23 -3.35
CA PHE A 134 13.21 9.77 -4.67
C PHE A 134 12.22 10.73 -5.32
N SER A 135 11.92 11.86 -4.66
CA SER A 135 11.06 12.92 -5.19
C SER A 135 11.93 13.91 -5.96
N LYS A 136 11.92 13.83 -7.29
CA LYS A 136 12.59 14.81 -8.16
C LYS A 136 11.75 16.08 -8.25
#